data_AF-A0A661D2H0-F1
#
_entry.id   AF-A0A661D2H0-F1
#
_cell.length_a   1.000
_cell.length_b   1.000
_cell.length_c   1.000
_cell.angle_alpha   90.00
_cell.angle_beta   90.00
_cell.angle_gamma   90.00
#
_symmetry.space_group_name_H-M   'P 1'
#
loop_
_entity.id
_entity.type
_entity.pdbx_description
1 polymer ?
#
loop_
_entity_poly.entity_id
_entity_poly.type
_entity_poly.pdbx_seq_one_letter_code
_entity_poly.pdbx_strand_id
1 'polypeptide(L)'
;FGLDGSFKRTIGQSGKGVSEFNAPGGIAVNSKGELFIADFFNQRVQKLTANGDFLQQWGQTGQAGMLQGKLNYPTDVAVDNKGTLYIADGYNDRIQAFDPEGNLHYKWGGPFAINIFGSFNGWFATVTGISVGPDGNIFVADFYNDRVQKFTPEGDFLNTFGIRSDGPTHTTIAVAVANDGSVFIADYANHQIQKWQPGR
;
A
#
# COMPACT_ATOMS: atom_id res chain seq x y z
N PHE A 1 13.62 6.63 -21.61
CA PHE A 1 12.33 7.36 -21.62
C PHE A 1 12.61 8.82 -21.30
N GLY A 2 11.92 9.77 -21.94
CA GLY A 2 11.98 11.19 -21.56
C GLY A 2 11.06 11.47 -20.37
N LEU A 3 11.43 12.40 -19.50
CA LEU A 3 10.61 12.87 -18.38
C LEU A 3 9.72 14.06 -18.81
N ASP A 4 9.32 14.08 -20.09
CA ASP A 4 8.65 15.21 -20.74
C ASP A 4 7.13 15.23 -20.53
N GLY A 5 6.59 14.23 -19.84
CA GLY A 5 5.15 14.12 -19.57
C GLY A 5 4.30 13.73 -20.79
N SER A 6 4.91 13.33 -21.91
CA SER A 6 4.16 12.95 -23.12
C SER A 6 3.38 11.63 -22.91
N PHE A 7 2.06 11.67 -23.15
CA PHE A 7 1.22 10.47 -23.13
C PHE A 7 1.74 9.43 -24.14
N LYS A 8 1.81 8.17 -23.72
CA LYS A 8 2.26 7.05 -24.57
C LYS A 8 1.14 6.07 -24.91
N ARG A 9 0.48 5.51 -23.89
CA ARG A 9 -0.62 4.55 -24.05
C ARG A 9 -1.42 4.37 -22.77
N THR A 10 -2.57 3.72 -22.91
CA THR A 10 -3.41 3.20 -21.82
C THR A 10 -3.18 1.70 -21.65
N ILE A 11 -3.18 1.21 -20.40
CA ILE A 11 -3.17 -0.22 -20.07
C ILE A 11 -4.47 -0.54 -19.34
N GLY A 12 -5.18 -1.57 -19.83
CA GLY A 12 -6.43 -2.05 -19.26
C GLY A 12 -7.68 -1.23 -19.59
N GLN A 13 -8.81 -1.71 -19.09
CA GLN A 13 -10.14 -1.14 -19.28
C GLN A 13 -11.03 -1.49 -18.07
N SER A 14 -12.22 -0.88 -17.98
CA SER A 14 -13.19 -1.23 -16.94
C SER A 14 -13.65 -2.68 -17.09
N GLY A 15 -13.61 -3.46 -16.01
CA GLY A 15 -14.08 -4.84 -16.03
C GLY A 15 -13.57 -5.70 -14.86
N LYS A 16 -13.67 -7.01 -15.04
CA LYS A 16 -13.35 -8.04 -14.03
C LYS A 16 -12.38 -9.11 -14.57
N GLY A 17 -12.12 -9.11 -15.88
CA GLY A 17 -11.20 -10.03 -16.55
C GLY A 17 -9.73 -9.74 -16.25
N VAL A 18 -8.84 -10.56 -16.79
CA VAL A 18 -7.39 -10.34 -16.71
C VAL A 18 -7.03 -9.01 -17.37
N SER A 19 -6.16 -8.22 -16.74
CA SER A 19 -5.79 -6.87 -17.20
C SER A 19 -6.96 -5.88 -17.33
N GLU A 20 -8.14 -6.20 -16.79
CA GLU A 20 -9.25 -5.26 -16.57
C GLU A 20 -9.29 -4.82 -15.10
N PHE A 21 -9.85 -3.65 -14.84
CA PHE A 21 -9.84 -3.03 -13.52
C PHE A 21 -11.19 -2.44 -13.13
N ASN A 22 -11.43 -2.32 -11.83
CA ASN A 22 -12.57 -1.64 -11.26
C ASN A 22 -12.10 -0.77 -10.07
N ALA A 23 -11.96 0.54 -10.35
CA ALA A 23 -11.31 1.53 -9.48
C ALA A 23 -9.90 1.09 -9.01
N PRO A 24 -8.91 0.96 -9.92
CA PRO A 24 -7.55 0.67 -9.50
C PRO A 24 -7.03 1.81 -8.60
N GLY A 25 -6.65 1.48 -7.36
CA GLY A 25 -6.36 2.46 -6.30
C GLY A 25 -4.88 2.80 -6.16
N GLY A 26 -4.01 1.79 -6.21
CA GLY A 26 -2.57 1.94 -6.04
C GLY A 26 -1.77 1.11 -7.05
N ILE A 27 -0.55 1.56 -7.33
CA ILE A 27 0.34 0.94 -8.31
C ILE A 27 1.80 1.00 -7.85
N ALA A 28 2.50 -0.12 -7.99
CA ALA A 28 3.95 -0.20 -7.82
C ALA A 28 4.61 -0.79 -9.06
N VAL A 29 5.89 -0.44 -9.25
CA VAL A 29 6.71 -0.95 -10.36
C VAL A 29 8.00 -1.51 -9.79
N ASN A 30 8.34 -2.76 -10.13
CA ASN A 30 9.61 -3.34 -9.69
C ASN A 30 10.77 -3.00 -10.65
N SER A 31 11.98 -3.45 -10.31
CA SER A 31 13.20 -3.22 -11.11
C SER A 31 13.17 -3.83 -12.52
N LYS A 32 12.26 -4.77 -12.80
CA LYS A 32 12.04 -5.35 -14.14
C LYS A 32 11.01 -4.57 -14.96
N GLY A 33 10.38 -3.55 -14.38
CA GLY A 33 9.28 -2.80 -15.00
C GLY A 33 7.93 -3.52 -14.93
N GLU A 34 7.81 -4.58 -14.12
CA GLU A 34 6.53 -5.25 -13.90
C GLU A 34 5.66 -4.38 -12.98
N LEU A 35 4.37 -4.29 -13.32
CA LEU A 35 3.39 -3.46 -12.65
C LEU A 35 2.63 -4.31 -11.62
N PHE A 36 2.39 -3.77 -10.43
CA PHE A 36 1.52 -4.36 -9.42
C PHE A 36 0.40 -3.38 -9.17
N ILE A 37 -0.85 -3.79 -9.32
CA ILE A 37 -2.00 -2.89 -9.28
C ILE A 37 -3.01 -3.39 -8.24
N ALA A 38 -3.31 -2.56 -7.24
CA ALA A 38 -4.45 -2.76 -6.34
C ALA A 38 -5.76 -2.46 -7.08
N ASP A 39 -6.54 -3.51 -7.35
CA ASP A 39 -7.80 -3.45 -8.08
C ASP A 39 -8.97 -3.48 -7.07
N PHE A 40 -9.23 -2.29 -6.51
CA PHE A 40 -9.98 -2.06 -5.27
C PHE A 40 -11.32 -2.79 -5.23
N PHE A 41 -12.23 -2.53 -6.18
CA PHE A 41 -13.57 -3.14 -6.17
C PHE A 41 -13.58 -4.60 -6.63
N ASN A 42 -12.53 -5.04 -7.32
CA ASN A 42 -12.39 -6.44 -7.73
C ASN A 42 -11.74 -7.32 -6.65
N GLN A 43 -11.37 -6.78 -5.48
CA GLN A 43 -10.88 -7.58 -4.35
C GLN A 43 -9.59 -8.35 -4.68
N ARG A 44 -8.73 -7.75 -5.51
CA ARG A 44 -7.51 -8.40 -6.00
C ARG A 44 -6.36 -7.42 -6.19
N VAL A 45 -5.16 -7.97 -6.30
CA VAL A 45 -3.99 -7.30 -6.88
C VAL A 45 -3.60 -8.05 -8.15
N GLN A 46 -3.30 -7.35 -9.24
CA GLN A 46 -2.77 -7.95 -10.47
C GLN A 46 -1.31 -7.53 -10.68
N LYS A 47 -0.48 -8.49 -11.07
CA LYS A 47 0.87 -8.26 -11.59
C LYS A 47 0.84 -8.36 -13.12
N LEU A 48 1.33 -7.33 -13.80
CA LEU A 48 1.40 -7.24 -15.26
C LEU A 48 2.84 -6.98 -15.73
N THR A 49 3.13 -7.31 -16.99
CA THR A 49 4.33 -6.80 -17.66
C THR A 49 4.24 -5.27 -17.83
N ALA A 50 5.36 -4.62 -18.16
CA ALA A 50 5.35 -3.20 -18.56
C ALA A 50 4.39 -2.91 -19.74
N ASN A 51 4.04 -3.95 -20.53
CA ASN A 51 3.12 -3.87 -21.66
C ASN A 51 1.66 -4.14 -21.32
N GLY A 52 1.36 -4.53 -20.08
CA GLY A 52 0.00 -4.81 -19.63
C GLY A 52 -0.42 -6.27 -19.76
N ASP A 53 0.51 -7.16 -20.12
CA ASP A 53 0.22 -8.60 -20.19
C ASP A 53 0.13 -9.18 -18.77
N PHE A 54 -0.88 -10.01 -18.52
CA PHE A 54 -1.10 -10.61 -17.21
C PHE A 54 0.00 -11.61 -16.84
N LEU A 55 0.51 -11.50 -15.61
CA LEU A 55 1.51 -12.41 -15.05
C LEU A 55 0.96 -13.21 -13.85
N GLN A 56 0.33 -12.52 -12.89
CA GLN A 56 -0.09 -13.13 -11.63
C GLN A 56 -1.21 -12.32 -10.95
N GLN A 57 -1.93 -12.95 -10.02
CA GLN A 57 -2.98 -12.32 -9.21
C GLN A 57 -2.90 -12.79 -7.74
N TRP A 58 -3.22 -11.88 -6.81
CA TRP A 58 -3.53 -12.16 -5.41
C TRP A 58 -4.97 -11.77 -5.09
N GLY A 59 -5.60 -12.49 -4.17
CA GLY A 59 -7.04 -12.38 -3.94
C GLY A 59 -7.87 -13.04 -5.05
N GLN A 60 -9.18 -12.93 -4.92
CA GLN A 60 -10.13 -13.60 -5.83
C GLN A 60 -11.15 -12.58 -6.31
N THR A 61 -11.25 -12.44 -7.64
CA THR A 61 -12.08 -11.43 -8.28
C THR A 61 -13.51 -11.44 -7.74
N GLY A 62 -13.93 -10.31 -7.17
CA GLY A 62 -15.28 -10.11 -6.62
C GLY A 62 -15.56 -10.87 -5.32
N GLN A 63 -14.54 -11.44 -4.67
CA GLN A 63 -14.68 -12.14 -3.39
C GLN A 63 -13.83 -11.49 -2.32
N ALA A 64 -14.46 -10.61 -1.54
CA ALA A 64 -13.87 -10.06 -0.34
C ALA A 64 -13.67 -11.17 0.72
N GLY A 65 -12.59 -11.09 1.50
CA GLY A 65 -12.38 -12.03 2.59
C GLY A 65 -11.39 -11.56 3.65
N MET A 66 -11.60 -12.04 4.88
CA MET A 66 -10.80 -11.68 6.06
C MET A 66 -9.69 -12.71 6.38
N LEU A 67 -9.74 -13.90 5.79
CA LEU A 67 -8.70 -14.92 5.97
C LEU A 67 -7.40 -14.50 5.27
N GLN A 68 -6.29 -15.12 5.68
CA GLN A 68 -4.99 -14.88 5.08
C GLN A 68 -5.00 -15.25 3.58
N GLY A 69 -4.33 -14.46 2.74
CA GLY A 69 -4.34 -14.62 1.28
C GLY A 69 -5.62 -14.16 0.59
N LYS A 70 -6.69 -13.84 1.34
CA LYS A 70 -7.86 -13.12 0.83
C LYS A 70 -7.67 -11.62 1.03
N LEU A 71 -8.33 -10.83 0.19
CA LEU A 71 -8.25 -9.37 0.20
C LEU A 71 -9.65 -8.79 0.39
N ASN A 72 -9.72 -7.60 0.96
CA ASN A 72 -10.92 -6.81 1.15
C ASN A 72 -10.57 -5.35 0.87
N TYR A 73 -10.94 -4.88 -0.32
CA TYR A 73 -10.68 -3.53 -0.82
C TYR A 73 -9.21 -3.10 -0.66
N PRO A 74 -8.28 -3.76 -1.38
CA PRO A 74 -6.87 -3.38 -1.34
C PRO A 74 -6.72 -1.94 -1.85
N THR A 75 -6.10 -1.08 -1.05
CA THR A 75 -6.00 0.36 -1.32
C THR A 75 -4.73 0.70 -2.09
N ASP A 76 -3.62 0.05 -1.74
CA ASP A 76 -2.31 0.33 -2.31
C ASP A 76 -1.36 -0.89 -2.25
N VAL A 77 -0.26 -0.81 -2.99
CA VAL A 77 0.77 -1.85 -3.04
C VAL A 77 2.17 -1.25 -3.09
N ALA A 78 3.14 -1.95 -2.51
CA ALA A 78 4.56 -1.65 -2.67
C ALA A 78 5.34 -2.94 -2.94
N VAL A 79 6.48 -2.82 -3.63
CA VAL A 79 7.35 -3.97 -3.95
C VAL A 79 8.79 -3.62 -3.60
N ASP A 80 9.47 -4.51 -2.87
CA ASP A 80 10.87 -4.31 -2.51
C ASP A 80 11.84 -4.77 -3.63
N ASN A 81 13.14 -4.55 -3.42
CA ASN A 81 14.18 -4.96 -4.36
C ASN A 81 14.38 -6.49 -4.48
N LYS A 82 13.84 -7.27 -3.52
CA LYS A 82 13.84 -8.74 -3.55
C LYS A 82 12.61 -9.27 -4.31
N GLY A 83 11.64 -8.41 -4.62
CA GLY A 83 10.39 -8.76 -5.27
C GLY A 83 9.26 -9.12 -4.31
N THR A 84 9.43 -8.89 -3.00
CA THR A 84 8.38 -9.05 -2.00
C THR A 84 7.29 -8.00 -2.26
N LEU A 85 6.05 -8.45 -2.46
CA LEU A 85 4.88 -7.61 -2.62
C LEU A 85 4.24 -7.36 -1.25
N TYR A 86 4.07 -6.10 -0.89
CA TYR A 86 3.30 -5.67 0.26
C TYR A 86 1.96 -5.08 -0.21
N ILE A 87 0.86 -5.62 0.31
CA ILE A 87 -0.50 -5.18 -0.02
C ILE A 87 -1.10 -4.47 1.19
N ALA A 88 -1.49 -3.21 1.01
CA ALA A 88 -2.39 -2.52 1.92
C ALA A 88 -3.82 -3.06 1.74
N ASP A 89 -4.23 -3.96 2.62
CA ASP A 89 -5.54 -4.61 2.60
C ASP A 89 -6.52 -3.75 3.41
N GLY A 90 -6.93 -2.63 2.80
CA GLY A 90 -7.45 -1.45 3.48
C GLY A 90 -8.68 -1.69 4.34
N TYR A 91 -9.64 -2.51 3.92
CA TYR A 91 -10.86 -2.79 4.72
C TYR A 91 -10.70 -3.98 5.67
N ASN A 92 -9.51 -4.58 5.72
CA ASN A 92 -9.12 -5.52 6.76
C ASN A 92 -8.12 -4.88 7.74
N ASP A 93 -7.78 -3.60 7.59
CA ASP A 93 -6.86 -2.84 8.45
C ASP A 93 -5.52 -3.55 8.68
N ARG A 94 -4.94 -4.10 7.62
CA ARG A 94 -3.73 -4.92 7.70
C ARG A 94 -2.83 -4.78 6.48
N ILE A 95 -1.60 -5.23 6.65
CA ILE A 95 -0.68 -5.52 5.55
C ILE A 95 -0.56 -7.02 5.36
N GLN A 96 -0.46 -7.45 4.11
CA GLN A 96 -0.06 -8.81 3.75
C GLN A 96 1.14 -8.74 2.81
N ALA A 97 2.18 -9.52 3.12
CA ALA A 97 3.41 -9.60 2.34
C ALA A 97 3.51 -10.96 1.64
N PHE A 98 3.81 -10.95 0.35
CA PHE A 98 3.93 -12.14 -0.50
C PHE A 98 5.31 -12.19 -1.16
N ASP A 99 5.86 -13.39 -1.29
CA ASP A 99 7.10 -13.61 -2.04
C ASP A 99 6.89 -13.47 -3.56
N PRO A 100 7.99 -13.44 -4.34
CA PRO A 100 7.91 -13.34 -5.80
C PRO A 100 7.14 -14.49 -6.47
N GLU A 101 7.05 -15.65 -5.80
CA GLU A 101 6.28 -16.82 -6.25
C GLU A 101 4.78 -16.69 -5.92
N GLY A 102 4.42 -15.73 -5.07
CA GLY A 102 3.05 -15.39 -4.68
C GLY A 102 2.55 -16.08 -3.40
N ASN A 103 3.43 -16.71 -2.63
CA ASN A 103 3.10 -17.30 -1.34
C ASN A 103 3.09 -16.22 -0.26
N LEU A 104 2.13 -16.30 0.67
CA LEU A 104 2.07 -15.41 1.82
C LEU A 104 3.24 -15.69 2.77
N HIS A 105 4.03 -14.65 3.09
CA HIS A 105 5.12 -14.71 4.08
C HIS A 105 4.71 -14.11 5.42
N TYR A 106 4.25 -12.86 5.38
CA TYR A 106 3.96 -12.10 6.59
C TYR A 106 2.59 -11.43 6.52
N LYS A 107 2.03 -11.17 7.70
CA LYS A 107 0.80 -10.42 7.89
C LYS A 107 0.84 -9.76 9.25
N TRP A 108 0.51 -8.47 9.30
CA TRP A 108 0.38 -7.73 10.55
C TRP A 108 -0.75 -6.69 10.45
N GLY A 109 -1.26 -6.26 11.60
CA GLY A 109 -2.55 -5.56 11.69
C GLY A 109 -3.75 -6.49 11.52
N GLY A 110 -4.95 -5.90 11.50
CA GLY A 110 -6.25 -6.53 11.20
C GLY A 110 -6.63 -7.79 12.00
N PRO A 111 -7.78 -8.39 11.68
CA PRO A 111 -9.09 -7.77 11.84
C PRO A 111 -9.49 -7.55 13.32
N PHE A 112 -8.68 -7.99 14.30
CA PHE A 112 -9.02 -7.87 15.72
C PHE A 112 -8.92 -6.44 16.26
N ALA A 113 -8.34 -5.51 15.48
CA ALA A 113 -8.28 -4.09 15.80
C ALA A 113 -9.00 -3.19 14.79
N ILE A 114 -9.95 -3.74 14.03
CA ILE A 114 -10.81 -2.91 13.17
C ILE A 114 -11.44 -1.81 14.02
N ASN A 115 -11.30 -0.56 13.60
CA ASN A 115 -11.76 0.64 14.31
C ASN A 115 -11.13 0.86 15.71
N ILE A 116 -9.93 0.34 15.99
CA ILE A 116 -9.19 0.73 17.19
C ILE A 116 -8.44 2.04 16.92
N PHE A 117 -8.91 3.11 17.56
CA PHE A 117 -8.28 4.42 17.53
C PHE A 117 -7.30 4.57 18.70
N GLY A 118 -6.15 5.20 18.46
CA GLY A 118 -5.21 5.57 19.53
C GLY A 118 -3.75 5.19 19.25
N SER A 119 -2.93 5.14 20.30
CA SER A 119 -1.48 4.92 20.20
C SER A 119 -1.08 3.44 20.11
N PHE A 120 -1.99 2.55 19.71
CA PHE A 120 -1.71 1.11 19.63
C PHE A 120 -0.79 0.82 18.46
N ASN A 121 0.47 0.56 18.75
CA ASN A 121 1.50 0.31 17.76
C ASN A 121 1.30 -1.05 17.09
N GLY A 122 1.49 -1.11 15.77
CA GLY A 122 1.32 -2.32 14.97
C GLY A 122 -0.11 -2.65 14.55
N TRP A 123 -1.08 -1.82 14.96
CA TRP A 123 -2.47 -1.90 14.55
C TRP A 123 -2.86 -0.68 13.73
N PHE A 124 -3.77 -0.87 12.78
CA PHE A 124 -4.26 0.19 11.91
C PHE A 124 -5.75 0.42 12.15
N ALA A 125 -6.19 1.66 11.95
CA ALA A 125 -7.61 2.00 11.89
C ALA A 125 -8.11 2.05 10.44
N THR A 126 -7.26 2.45 9.48
CA THR A 126 -7.45 2.21 8.04
C THR A 126 -6.12 2.38 7.33
N VAL A 127 -5.73 1.36 6.57
CA VAL A 127 -4.52 1.42 5.75
C VAL A 127 -4.85 2.00 4.37
N THR A 128 -4.20 3.10 3.99
CA THR A 128 -4.44 3.75 2.70
C THR A 128 -3.26 3.70 1.74
N GLY A 129 -2.05 4.01 2.21
CA GLY A 129 -0.84 4.09 1.39
C GLY A 129 0.32 3.32 2.01
N ILE A 130 1.15 2.73 1.18
CA ILE A 130 2.30 1.92 1.61
C ILE A 130 3.53 2.21 0.76
N SER A 131 4.70 2.27 1.39
CA SER A 131 5.97 2.50 0.70
C SER A 131 7.10 1.70 1.34
N VAL A 132 8.07 1.28 0.53
CA VAL A 132 9.29 0.60 0.97
C VAL A 132 10.43 1.62 0.97
N GLY A 133 11.09 1.79 2.11
CA GLY A 133 12.27 2.64 2.24
C GLY A 133 13.53 2.01 1.67
N PRO A 134 14.61 2.80 1.47
CA PRO A 134 15.88 2.31 0.94
C PRO A 134 16.58 1.29 1.84
N ASP A 135 16.24 1.24 3.12
CA ASP A 135 16.71 0.26 4.11
C ASP A 135 15.81 -1.00 4.18
N GLY A 136 14.76 -1.07 3.35
CA GLY A 136 13.77 -2.15 3.34
C GLY A 136 12.64 -1.98 4.35
N ASN A 137 12.68 -0.95 5.21
CA ASN A 137 11.59 -0.73 6.16
C ASN A 137 10.31 -0.31 5.45
N ILE A 138 9.17 -0.73 6.01
CA ILE A 138 7.85 -0.52 5.43
C ILE A 138 7.18 0.64 6.14
N PHE A 139 6.73 1.62 5.36
CA PHE A 139 6.04 2.81 5.85
C PHE A 139 4.59 2.76 5.42
N VAL A 140 3.69 2.89 6.38
CA VAL A 140 2.26 2.67 6.17
C VAL A 140 1.46 3.84 6.70
N ALA A 141 0.64 4.46 5.86
CA ALA A 141 -0.31 5.49 6.26
C ALA A 141 -1.50 4.85 7.00
N ASP A 142 -1.71 5.29 8.24
CA ASP A 142 -2.77 4.85 9.15
C ASP A 142 -3.78 5.99 9.30
N PHE A 143 -4.67 6.11 8.31
CA PHE A 143 -5.43 7.33 8.01
C PHE A 143 -6.21 7.85 9.22
N TYR A 144 -7.06 7.02 9.82
CA TYR A 144 -7.89 7.43 10.97
C TYR A 144 -7.12 7.63 12.28
N ASN A 145 -5.84 7.25 12.34
CA ASN A 145 -4.97 7.51 13.50
C ASN A 145 -4.01 8.70 13.28
N ASP A 146 -4.11 9.40 12.14
CA ASP A 146 -3.30 10.58 11.80
C ASP A 146 -1.79 10.37 11.94
N ARG A 147 -1.34 9.20 11.48
CA ARG A 147 0.06 8.80 11.61
C ARG A 147 0.53 7.92 10.47
N VAL A 148 1.85 7.91 10.27
CA VAL A 148 2.56 6.84 9.58
C VAL A 148 3.17 5.90 10.60
N GLN A 149 3.11 4.61 10.33
CA GLN A 149 3.83 3.59 11.08
C GLN A 149 4.96 3.02 10.22
N LYS A 150 6.12 2.82 10.85
CA LYS A 150 7.33 2.22 10.27
C LYS A 150 7.50 0.82 10.83
N PHE A 151 7.79 -0.14 9.95
CA PHE A 151 7.98 -1.55 10.27
C PHE A 151 9.26 -2.10 9.65
N THR A 152 9.74 -3.23 10.20
CA THR A 152 10.68 -4.09 9.48
C THR A 152 10.01 -4.74 8.25
N PRO A 153 10.79 -5.30 7.30
CA PRO A 153 10.23 -6.09 6.19
C PRO A 153 9.32 -7.25 6.64
N GLU A 154 9.55 -7.79 7.84
CA GLU A 154 8.81 -8.90 8.43
C GLU A 154 7.53 -8.46 9.17
N GLY A 155 7.33 -7.15 9.35
CA GLY A 155 6.14 -6.58 9.99
C GLY A 155 6.30 -6.24 11.48
N ASP A 156 7.52 -6.25 12.02
CA ASP A 156 7.75 -5.81 13.39
C ASP A 156 7.66 -4.29 13.47
N PHE A 157 6.89 -3.77 14.42
CA PHE A 157 6.73 -2.33 14.62
C PHE A 157 8.04 -1.70 15.09
N LEU A 158 8.46 -0.62 14.44
CA LEU A 158 9.65 0.15 14.79
C LEU A 158 9.29 1.48 15.47
N ASN A 159 8.55 2.34 14.77
CA ASN A 159 8.12 3.63 15.29
C ASN A 159 6.90 4.18 14.55
N THR A 160 6.39 5.31 15.03
CA THR A 160 5.31 6.05 14.38
C THR A 160 5.54 7.55 14.50
N PHE A 161 5.05 8.30 13.53
CA PHE A 161 5.16 9.75 13.47
C PHE A 161 4.00 10.32 12.65
N GLY A 162 3.66 11.57 12.90
CA GLY A 162 2.53 12.25 12.29
C GLY A 162 2.05 13.41 13.15
N ILE A 163 1.18 14.24 12.59
CA ILE A 163 0.54 15.36 13.30
C ILE A 163 -0.94 15.02 13.39
N ARG A 164 -1.45 14.87 14.60
CA ARG A 164 -2.89 14.70 14.81
C ARG A 164 -3.63 15.96 14.41
N SER A 165 -4.77 15.78 13.75
CA SER A 165 -5.73 16.86 13.52
C SER A 165 -6.63 16.99 14.75
N ASP A 166 -6.81 18.22 15.24
CA ASP A 166 -7.80 18.52 16.28
C ASP A 166 -9.23 18.64 15.70
N GLY A 167 -9.37 18.58 14.37
CA GLY A 167 -10.64 18.68 13.65
C GLY A 167 -11.25 17.32 13.28
N PRO A 168 -12.47 17.31 12.71
CA PRO A 168 -13.19 16.08 12.36
C PRO A 168 -12.61 15.35 11.13
N THR A 169 -11.50 15.83 10.58
CA THR A 169 -10.92 15.39 9.30
C THR A 169 -9.50 14.88 9.53
N HIS A 170 -9.20 13.74 8.92
CA HIS A 170 -7.93 13.04 9.07
C HIS A 170 -6.92 13.41 7.99
N THR A 171 -5.66 13.33 8.37
CA THR A 171 -4.52 13.96 7.69
C THR A 171 -3.81 12.98 6.77
N THR A 172 -3.40 11.82 7.28
CA THR A 172 -2.35 11.00 6.65
C THR A 172 -2.92 10.03 5.63
N ILE A 173 -2.95 10.39 4.35
CA ILE A 173 -3.54 9.55 3.29
C ILE A 173 -2.52 8.76 2.46
N ALA A 174 -1.32 9.31 2.26
CA ALA A 174 -0.29 8.68 1.44
C ALA A 174 1.11 8.96 2.00
N VAL A 175 2.03 8.05 1.76
CA VAL A 175 3.41 8.13 2.20
C VAL A 175 4.36 7.79 1.05
N ALA A 176 5.43 8.55 0.90
CA ALA A 176 6.50 8.29 -0.06
C ALA A 176 7.86 8.41 0.64
N VAL A 177 8.81 7.54 0.30
CA VAL A 177 10.15 7.53 0.89
C VAL A 177 11.20 7.79 -0.18
N ALA A 178 12.07 8.76 0.05
CA ALA A 178 13.19 9.07 -0.82
C ALA A 178 14.41 8.20 -0.51
N ASN A 179 15.35 8.12 -1.45
CA ASN A 179 16.58 7.32 -1.31
C ASN A 179 17.50 7.78 -0.17
N ASP A 180 17.39 9.04 0.27
CA ASP A 180 18.12 9.57 1.43
C ASP A 180 17.43 9.22 2.76
N GLY A 181 16.32 8.49 2.72
CA GLY A 181 15.51 8.12 3.88
C GLY A 181 14.51 9.21 4.33
N SER A 182 14.42 10.34 3.63
CA SER A 182 13.37 11.33 3.88
C SER A 182 12.01 10.71 3.60
N VAL A 183 11.05 10.92 4.50
CA VAL A 183 9.67 10.47 4.34
C VAL A 183 8.77 11.67 4.09
N PHE A 184 7.92 11.58 3.07
CA PHE A 184 6.94 12.59 2.70
C PHE A 184 5.54 12.05 2.95
N ILE A 185 4.71 12.84 3.63
CA ILE A 185 3.33 12.49 3.94
C ILE A 185 2.41 13.49 3.25
N ALA A 186 1.44 12.98 2.50
CA ALA A 186 0.32 13.78 2.03
C ALA A 186 -0.66 13.98 3.19
N ASP A 187 -0.68 15.19 3.73
CA ASP A 187 -1.62 15.61 4.77
C ASP A 187 -2.86 16.21 4.09
N TYR A 188 -3.82 15.33 3.84
CA TYR A 188 -5.04 15.58 3.08
C TYR A 188 -5.90 16.69 3.70
N ALA A 189 -6.18 16.59 5.01
CA ALA A 189 -7.05 17.53 5.71
C ALA A 189 -6.43 18.92 5.87
N ASN A 190 -5.12 19.02 6.07
CA ASN A 190 -4.46 20.31 6.28
C ASN A 190 -3.90 20.94 4.99
N HIS A 191 -4.17 20.33 3.82
CA HIS A 191 -3.75 20.83 2.51
C HIS A 191 -2.23 21.03 2.39
N GLN A 192 -1.44 20.14 2.98
CA GLN A 192 0.02 20.28 3.05
C GLN A 192 0.75 18.97 2.78
N ILE A 193 2.06 19.08 2.52
CA ILE A 193 2.98 17.95 2.48
C ILE A 193 3.96 18.10 3.63
N GLN A 194 4.06 17.06 4.45
CA GLN A 194 5.02 17.03 5.56
C GLN A 194 6.28 16.28 5.12
N LYS A 195 7.46 16.79 5.48
CA LYS A 195 8.75 16.08 5.30
C LYS A 195 9.27 15.66 6.68
N TRP A 196 9.64 14.39 6.79
CA TRP A 196 10.12 13.77 8.02
C TRP A 196 11.48 13.10 7.79
N GLN A 197 12.29 13.08 8.83
CA GLN A 197 13.49 12.24 8.92
C GLN A 197 13.31 11.33 10.14
N PRO A 198 12.60 10.20 10.02
CA PRO A 198 12.43 9.30 11.14
C PRO A 198 13.77 8.73 11.57
N GLY A 199 13.97 8.57 12.88
CA GLY A 199 15.11 7.87 13.42
C GLY A 199 15.21 6.45 12.84
N ARG A 200 16.42 5.89 12.91
CA ARG A 200 16.64 4.47 12.62
C ARG A 200 15.74 3.62 13.50
#